data_AF-A0A2E9V9E0-F1
#
_entry.id   AF-A0A2E9V9E0-F1
#
_cell.length_a   1.000
_cell.length_b   1.000
_cell.length_c   1.000
_cell.angle_alpha   90.00
_cell.angle_beta   90.00
_cell.angle_gamma   90.00
#
_symmetry.space_group_name_H-M   'P 1'
#
loop_
_entity.id
_entity.type
_entity.pdbx_description
1 polymer ?
#
loop_
_entity_poly.entity_id
_entity_poly.type
_entity_poly.pdbx_seq_one_letter_code
_entity_poly.pdbx_strand_id
1 'polypeptide(L)'
;FLLRDKKVADLMKFNHLDLLSDQKLDEKIVVKNNNIASTDSLELALNVFEGSSIDYLFVINPNAGEEGSNILGVLYHLDVLKLYNDVLTRSLQEEHS
;
A
#
# COMPACT_ATOMS: atom_id res chain seq x y z
N PHE A 1 4.67 -10.87 12.84
CA PHE A 1 5.61 -11.47 11.87
C PHE A 1 5.03 -11.52 10.46
N LEU A 2 3.82 -12.06 10.22
CA LEU A 2 3.32 -12.30 8.85
C LEU A 2 3.26 -11.08 7.90
N LEU A 3 2.98 -9.87 8.41
CA LEU A 3 2.94 -8.67 7.56
C LEU A 3 4.33 -8.09 7.23
N ARG A 4 5.38 -8.45 7.99
CA ARG A 4 6.76 -8.03 7.71
C ARG A 4 7.30 -8.66 6.43
N ASP A 5 6.90 -9.89 6.18
CA ASP A 5 7.39 -10.70 5.07
C ASP A 5 6.59 -10.47 3.77
N LYS A 6 5.40 -9.87 3.87
CA LYS A 6 4.56 -9.53 2.73
C LYS A 6 4.87 -8.14 2.19
N LYS A 7 4.91 -8.02 0.87
CA LYS A 7 5.24 -6.79 0.17
C LYS A 7 3.99 -6.00 -0.18
N VAL A 8 4.13 -4.69 -0.29
CA VAL A 8 3.07 -3.81 -0.80
C VAL A 8 2.59 -4.25 -2.18
N ALA A 9 3.51 -4.67 -3.05
CA ALA A 9 3.20 -5.20 -4.37
C ALA A 9 2.23 -6.38 -4.35
N ASP A 10 2.17 -7.15 -3.26
CA ASP A 10 1.32 -8.34 -3.16
C ASP A 10 -0.17 -8.00 -2.96
N LEU A 11 -0.47 -6.78 -2.50
CA LEU A 11 -1.83 -6.37 -2.13
C LEU A 11 -2.38 -5.18 -2.93
N MET A 12 -1.48 -4.43 -3.58
CA MET A 12 -1.86 -3.24 -4.36
C MET A 12 -2.89 -3.55 -5.46
N LYS A 13 -3.62 -2.50 -5.87
CA LYS A 13 -4.61 -2.53 -6.94
C LYS A 13 -4.16 -1.63 -8.08
N PHE A 14 -4.51 -2.03 -9.30
CA PHE A 14 -4.16 -1.28 -10.52
C PHE A 14 -5.24 -0.28 -10.95
N ASN A 15 -6.26 -0.02 -10.12
CA ASN A 15 -7.37 0.90 -10.41
C ASN A 15 -7.05 2.37 -10.07
N HIS A 16 -5.79 2.78 -10.22
CA HIS A 16 -5.29 4.08 -9.76
C HIS A 16 -5.61 5.23 -10.72
N LEU A 17 -5.97 4.94 -11.98
CA LEU A 17 -6.27 5.95 -13.01
C LEU A 17 -7.48 6.84 -12.63
N ASP A 18 -8.50 6.25 -12.02
CA ASP A 18 -9.69 6.99 -11.55
C ASP A 18 -9.29 7.98 -10.44
N LEU A 19 -8.43 7.55 -9.52
CA LEU A 19 -7.94 8.37 -8.41
C LEU A 19 -6.99 9.49 -8.86
N LEU A 20 -6.18 9.26 -9.89
CA LEU A 20 -5.33 10.31 -10.49
C LEU A 20 -6.18 11.38 -11.18
N SER A 21 -7.24 10.94 -11.88
CA SER A 21 -8.19 11.83 -12.55
C SER A 21 -8.97 12.70 -11.55
N ASP A 22 -9.44 12.10 -10.45
CA ASP A 22 -10.20 12.80 -9.40
C ASP A 22 -9.36 13.83 -8.66
N GLN A 23 -8.06 13.58 -8.45
CA GLN A 23 -7.17 14.49 -7.74
C GLN A 23 -6.51 15.55 -8.63
N LYS A 24 -6.79 15.58 -9.94
CA LYS A 24 -6.04 16.39 -10.93
C LYS A 24 -4.52 16.24 -10.76
N LEU A 25 -4.07 15.04 -10.38
CA LEU A 25 -2.66 14.77 -10.21
C LEU A 25 -2.05 14.59 -11.60
N ASP A 26 -1.09 15.44 -11.95
CA ASP A 26 -0.20 15.15 -13.07
C ASP A 26 0.49 13.80 -12.80
N GLU A 27 0.54 12.94 -13.82
CA GLU A 27 1.23 11.63 -13.76
C GLU A 27 2.70 11.74 -13.29
N LYS A 28 3.26 12.96 -13.33
CA LYS A 28 4.61 13.34 -12.85
C LYS A 28 4.72 13.66 -11.36
N ILE A 29 3.64 13.58 -10.58
CA ILE A 29 3.65 13.97 -9.17
C ILE A 29 4.04 12.77 -8.29
N VAL A 30 5.27 12.83 -7.76
CA VAL A 30 5.61 12.16 -6.51
C VAL A 30 4.79 12.84 -5.41
N VAL A 31 3.66 12.26 -5.02
CA VAL A 31 2.84 12.76 -3.91
C VAL A 31 3.65 12.55 -2.64
N LYS A 32 4.47 13.55 -2.27
CA LYS A 32 5.51 13.44 -1.21
C LYS A 32 5.03 12.82 0.10
N ASN A 33 3.73 12.87 0.39
CA ASN A 33 3.17 12.44 1.67
C ASN A 33 2.23 11.22 1.60
N ASN A 34 1.84 10.75 0.40
CA ASN A 34 0.90 9.62 0.25
C ASN A 34 1.45 8.56 -0.70
N ASN A 35 2.73 8.22 -0.57
CA ASN A 35 3.35 7.16 -1.37
C ASN A 35 4.07 6.13 -0.50
N ILE A 36 4.26 4.95 -1.07
CA ILE A 36 5.02 3.86 -0.48
C ILE A 36 5.68 3.02 -1.57
N ALA A 37 6.88 2.48 -1.32
CA ALA A 37 7.55 1.68 -2.33
C ALA A 37 6.89 0.30 -2.45
N SER A 38 6.82 -0.23 -3.67
CA SER A 38 6.29 -1.59 -3.92
C SER A 38 7.04 -2.69 -3.18
N THR A 39 8.31 -2.45 -2.83
CA THR A 39 9.20 -3.36 -2.10
C THR A 39 9.10 -3.25 -0.58
N ASP A 40 8.39 -2.24 -0.07
CA ASP A 40 8.17 -2.06 1.36
C ASP A 40 7.25 -3.15 1.91
N SER A 41 7.29 -3.35 3.22
CA SER A 41 6.43 -4.33 3.89
C SER A 41 5.03 -3.79 4.11
N LEU A 42 4.05 -4.69 4.19
CA LEU A 42 2.69 -4.32 4.59
C LEU A 42 2.61 -3.86 6.05
N GLU A 43 3.55 -4.27 6.91
CA GLU A 43 3.69 -3.71 8.26
C GLU A 43 4.08 -2.22 8.21
N LEU A 44 5.04 -1.85 7.35
CA LEU A 44 5.41 -0.45 7.19
C LEU A 44 4.23 0.37 6.64
N ALA A 45 3.48 -0.18 5.68
CA ALA A 45 2.27 0.44 5.16
C ALA A 45 1.24 0.72 6.25
N LEU A 46 1.00 -0.26 7.14
CA LEU A 46 0.08 -0.10 8.26
C LEU A 46 0.53 1.03 9.21
N ASN A 47 1.81 1.11 9.55
CA ASN A 47 2.34 2.20 10.37
C ASN A 47 2.13 3.59 9.73
N VAL A 48 2.27 3.67 8.41
CA VAL A 48 1.99 4.92 7.66
C VAL A 48 0.51 5.28 7.77
N PHE A 49 -0.40 4.32 7.60
CA PHE A 49 -1.84 4.53 7.78
C PHE A 49 -2.24 4.90 9.21
N GLU A 50 -1.58 4.36 10.24
CA GLU A 50 -1.86 4.74 11.63
C GLU A 50 -1.41 6.18 11.94
N GLY A 51 -0.33 6.63 11.31
CA GLY A 51 0.21 7.98 11.44
C GLY A 51 -0.48 9.03 10.57
N SER A 52 -1.40 8.65 9.68
CA SER A 52 -2.02 9.55 8.70
C SER A 52 -3.50 9.25 8.48
N SER A 53 -4.34 10.28 8.37
CA SER A 53 -5.78 10.11 8.10
C SER A 53 -6.06 9.92 6.60
N ILE A 54 -5.34 9.01 5.94
CA ILE A 54 -5.47 8.73 4.50
C ILE A 54 -6.07 7.35 4.27
N ASP A 55 -6.93 7.24 3.25
CA ASP A 55 -7.60 5.99 2.93
C ASP A 55 -6.76 5.09 2.01
N TYR A 56 -5.75 5.67 1.35
CA TYR A 56 -4.91 4.96 0.41
C TYR A 56 -3.53 5.60 0.23
N LEU A 57 -2.59 4.77 -0.25
CA LEU A 57 -1.23 5.13 -0.61
C LEU A 57 -1.00 4.82 -2.10
N PHE A 58 -0.35 5.73 -2.81
CA PHE A 58 0.17 5.45 -4.13
C PHE A 58 1.39 4.54 -4.01
N VAL A 59 1.35 3.41 -4.71
CA VAL A 59 2.47 2.46 -4.74
C VAL A 59 3.41 2.88 -5.84
N ILE A 60 4.67 3.12 -5.50
CA ILE A 60 5.68 3.58 -6.46
C ILE A 60 6.74 2.51 -6.73
N ASN A 61 7.33 2.56 -7.92
CA ASN A 61 8.56 1.84 -8.23
C ASN A 61 9.75 2.65 -7.70
N PRO A 62 10.48 2.17 -6.66
CA PRO A 62 11.62 2.90 -6.11
C PRO A 62 12.80 3.01 -7.08
N ASN A 63 12.83 2.17 -8.13
CA ASN A 63 13.92 2.12 -9.12
C ASN A 63 13.58 2.85 -10.41
N ALA A 64 12.41 3.49 -10.51
CA ALA A 64 12.07 4.23 -11.71
C ALA A 64 12.83 5.56 -11.74
N GLY A 65 13.41 5.88 -12.90
CA GLY A 65 14.17 7.12 -13.11
C GLY A 65 13.29 8.38 -13.06
N GLU A 66 13.89 9.54 -13.31
CA GLU A 66 13.18 10.84 -13.27
C GLU A 66 12.17 11.05 -14.43
N GLU A 67 12.18 10.18 -15.44
CA GLU A 67 11.31 10.29 -16.61
C GLU A 67 10.22 9.20 -16.61
N GLY A 68 9.04 9.54 -16.09
CA GLY A 68 7.83 8.70 -16.17
C GLY A 68 6.96 8.77 -14.91
N SER A 69 5.72 8.29 -15.00
CA SER A 69 4.92 8.06 -13.80
C SER A 69 5.50 6.88 -13.05
N ASN A 70 5.99 7.12 -11.83
CA ASN A 70 6.56 6.07 -11.00
C ASN A 70 5.48 5.29 -10.24
N ILE A 71 4.19 5.60 -10.46
CA ILE A 71 3.05 4.98 -9.80
C ILE A 71 2.75 3.64 -10.49
N LEU A 72 2.79 2.57 -9.71
CA LEU A 72 2.46 1.21 -10.12
C LEU A 72 1.01 0.83 -9.81
N GLY A 73 0.43 1.47 -8.79
CA GLY A 73 -0.91 1.15 -8.30
C GLY A 73 -1.24 1.90 -7.03
N VAL A 74 -2.27 1.42 -6.34
CA VAL A 74 -2.79 2.00 -5.09
C VAL A 74 -2.95 0.90 -4.05
N LEU A 75 -2.52 1.18 -2.83
CA LEU A 75 -2.76 0.34 -1.66
C LEU A 75 -3.86 0.98 -0.82
N TYR A 76 -4.96 0.28 -0.60
CA TYR A 76 -6.05 0.76 0.25
C TYR A 76 -5.87 0.32 1.69
N HIS A 77 -6.10 1.24 2.64
CA HIS A 77 -6.01 0.95 4.07
C HIS A 77 -6.92 -0.22 4.48
N LEU A 78 -8.16 -0.23 3.97
CA LEU A 78 -9.14 -1.29 4.24
C LEU A 78 -8.65 -2.69 3.81
N ASP A 79 -7.91 -2.79 2.71
CA ASP A 79 -7.40 -4.07 2.25
C ASP A 79 -6.28 -4.58 3.16
N VAL A 80 -5.42 -3.68 3.66
CA VAL A 80 -4.38 -4.01 4.65
C VAL A 80 -5.02 -4.49 5.96
N LEU A 81 -6.06 -3.81 6.44
CA LEU A 81 -6.78 -4.19 7.66
C LEU A 81 -7.47 -5.56 7.53
N LYS A 82 -8.10 -5.84 6.38
CA LYS A 82 -8.69 -7.17 6.11
C LYS A 82 -7.64 -8.26 6.19
N LEU A 83 -6.50 -8.06 5.51
CA LEU A 83 -5.41 -9.03 5.55
C LEU A 83 -4.85 -9.20 6.97
N TYR A 84 -4.69 -8.11 7.72
CA TYR A 84 -4.23 -8.16 9.11
C TYR A 84 -5.17 -8.99 10.00
N ASN A 85 -6.48 -8.76 9.88
CA ASN A 85 -7.49 -9.52 10.62
C ASN A 85 -7.52 -11.00 10.22
N ASP A 86 -7.38 -11.32 8.94
CA ASP A 86 -7.30 -12.69 8.45
C ASP A 86 -6.08 -13.42 9.03
N VAL A 87 -4.94 -12.74 9.09
CA VAL A 87 -3.70 -13.26 9.69
C VAL A 87 -3.88 -13.51 11.19
N LEU A 88 -4.42 -12.55 11.93
CA LEU A 88 -4.69 -12.70 13.36
C LEU A 88 -5.62 -13.88 13.65
N THR A 89 -6.69 -14.00 12.88
CA THR A 89 -7.69 -15.07 13.06
C THR A 89 -7.07 -16.45 12.85
N ARG A 90 -6.19 -16.61 11.85
CA ARG A 90 -5.49 -17.87 11.60
C ARG A 90 -4.51 -18.22 12.71
N SER A 91 -3.73 -17.25 13.18
CA SER A 91 -2.80 -17.48 14.29
C SER A 91 -3.52 -17.92 15.56
N LEU A 92 -4.70 -17.36 15.84
CA LEU A 92 -5.54 -17.78 16.97
C LEU A 92 -6.10 -19.20 16.80
N GLN A 93 -6.43 -19.63 15.58
CA GLN A 93 -6.91 -20.99 15.31
C GLN A 93 -5.80 -22.05 15.46
N GLU A 94 -4.57 -21.70 15.10
CA GLU A 94 -3.39 -22.56 15.22
C GLU A 94 -2.94 -22.75 16.68
N GLU A 95 -3.14 -21.76 17.55
CA GLU A 95 -2.82 -21.87 18.99
C GLU A 95 -3.85 -22.68 19.81
N HIS A 96 -5.04 -22.90 19.26
CA HIS A 96 -6.14 -23.60 19.92
C HIS A 96 -6.43 -25.01 19.37
N SER A 97 -5.56 -25.54 18.49
CA SER A 97 -5.59 -26.93 17.98
C SER A 97 -4.43 -27.75 18.53
#